data_AF-A0A3C1DR93-F1
#
_entry.id   AF-A0A3C1DR93-F1
#
_cell.length_a   1.000
_cell.length_b   1.000
_cell.length_c   1.000
_cell.angle_alpha   90.00
_cell.angle_beta   90.00
_cell.angle_gamma   90.00
#
_symmetry.space_group_name_H-M   'P 1'
#
loop_
_entity.id
_entity.type
_entity.pdbx_description
1 polymer ?
#
loop_
_entity_poly.entity_id
_entity_poly.type
_entity_poly.pdbx_seq_one_letter_code
_entity_poly.pdbx_strand_id
1 'polypeptide(L)'
;MPSPPSQHQMQRPQHAMQRALRRARDSASLSHDEAVVLLGARGEDLDDLMASAARVRNAGLQDAGRPGVITYSKKVFIPLTRLWDEDFLG
;
A
#
# COMPACT_ATOMS: atom_id res chain seq x y z
N MET A 1 -27.79 20.87 -5.03
CA MET A 1 -27.12 19.59 -5.33
C MET A 1 -25.70 19.89 -5.78
N PRO A 2 -24.66 19.19 -5.29
CA PRO A 2 -23.32 19.33 -5.86
C PRO A 2 -23.34 18.82 -7.32
N SER A 3 -22.71 19.56 -8.22
CA SER A 3 -22.55 19.16 -9.62
C SER A 3 -21.67 17.91 -9.72
N PRO A 4 -21.99 16.93 -10.59
CA PRO A 4 -21.11 15.79 -10.80
C PRO A 4 -19.74 16.26 -11.32
N PRO A 5 -18.63 15.64 -10.88
CA PRO A 5 -17.30 16.01 -11.32
C PRO A 5 -17.16 15.89 -12.84
N SER A 6 -16.42 16.81 -13.45
CA SER A 6 -16.20 16.83 -14.91
C SER A 6 -15.40 15.61 -15.36
N GLN A 7 -15.64 15.09 -16.57
CA GLN A 7 -14.95 13.91 -17.11
C GLN A 7 -13.41 14.03 -17.07
N HIS A 8 -12.87 15.22 -17.39
CA HIS A 8 -11.44 15.52 -17.27
C HIS A 8 -10.88 15.36 -15.84
N GLN A 9 -11.72 15.57 -14.84
CA GLN A 9 -11.35 15.44 -13.42
C GLN A 9 -11.35 13.98 -12.97
N MET A 10 -12.18 13.12 -13.55
CA MET A 10 -12.18 11.66 -13.31
C MET A 10 -11.07 10.93 -14.08
N GLN A 11 -10.74 11.40 -15.29
CA GLN A 11 -9.69 10.82 -16.13
C GLN A 11 -8.29 11.00 -15.54
N ARG A 12 -8.01 12.13 -14.88
CA ARG A 12 -6.69 12.38 -14.25
C ARG A 12 -6.32 11.34 -13.17
N PRO A 13 -7.17 11.06 -12.18
CA PRO A 13 -6.95 9.98 -11.22
C PRO A 13 -6.76 8.62 -11.89
N GLN A 14 -7.55 8.32 -12.93
CA GLN A 14 -7.46 7.03 -13.60
C GLN A 14 -6.14 6.85 -14.37
N HIS A 15 -5.67 7.88 -15.07
CA HIS A 15 -4.35 7.86 -15.71
C HIS A 15 -3.20 7.81 -14.69
N ALA A 16 -3.35 8.47 -13.54
CA ALA A 16 -2.38 8.40 -12.46
C ALA A 16 -2.30 6.98 -11.87
N MET A 17 -3.45 6.34 -11.60
CA MET A 17 -3.55 4.96 -11.13
C MET A 17 -2.91 3.98 -12.12
N GLN A 18 -3.28 4.07 -13.40
CA GLN A 18 -2.72 3.20 -14.46
C GLN A 18 -1.20 3.31 -14.56
N ARG A 19 -0.66 4.54 -14.50
CA ARG A 19 0.80 4.76 -14.52
C ARG A 19 1.47 4.18 -13.28
N ALA A 20 0.91 4.41 -12.09
CA ALA A 20 1.47 3.90 -10.85
C ALA A 20 1.44 2.36 -10.79
N LEU A 21 0.34 1.73 -11.21
CA LEU A 21 0.22 0.26 -11.33
C LEU A 21 1.21 -0.31 -12.35
N ARG A 22 1.41 0.36 -13.49
CA ARG A 22 2.44 -0.05 -14.45
C ARG A 22 3.83 -0.04 -13.80
N ARG A 23 4.18 1.01 -13.08
CA ARG A 23 5.47 1.13 -12.38
C ARG A 23 5.64 0.07 -11.30
N ALA A 24 4.58 -0.22 -10.53
CA ALA A 24 4.57 -1.29 -9.54
C ALA A 24 4.76 -2.65 -10.20
N ARG A 25 4.14 -2.89 -11.36
CA ARG A 25 4.29 -4.15 -12.10
C ARG A 25 5.72 -4.38 -12.58
N ASP A 26 6.37 -3.32 -13.01
CA ASP A 26 7.77 -3.28 -13.44
C ASP A 26 8.74 -3.41 -12.25
N SER A 27 8.23 -3.53 -11.01
CA SER A 27 9.02 -3.59 -9.77
C SER A 27 9.98 -2.39 -9.62
N ALA A 28 9.60 -1.25 -10.18
CA ALA A 28 10.40 -0.04 -10.11
C ALA A 28 10.26 0.66 -8.76
N SER A 29 11.24 1.49 -8.40
CA SER A 29 11.10 2.41 -7.27
C SER A 29 9.93 3.36 -7.52
N LEU A 30 8.98 3.38 -6.58
CA LEU A 30 7.79 4.24 -6.65
C LEU A 30 8.11 5.62 -6.05
N SER A 31 7.67 6.69 -6.70
CA SER A 31 7.73 8.02 -6.11
C SER A 31 6.72 8.17 -4.96
N HIS A 32 6.87 9.22 -4.15
CA HIS A 32 5.90 9.55 -3.10
C HIS A 32 4.49 9.71 -3.66
N ASP A 33 4.33 10.45 -4.76
CA ASP A 33 3.03 10.70 -5.39
C ASP A 33 2.42 9.40 -5.95
N GLU A 34 3.23 8.53 -6.56
CA GLU A 34 2.79 7.23 -7.04
C GLU A 34 2.31 6.35 -5.87
N ALA A 35 3.03 6.35 -4.75
CA ALA A 35 2.62 5.64 -3.55
C ALA A 35 1.29 6.18 -2.99
N VAL A 36 1.12 7.51 -2.91
CA VAL A 36 -0.13 8.14 -2.46
C VAL A 36 -1.31 7.75 -3.35
N VAL A 37 -1.12 7.73 -4.67
CA VAL A 37 -2.16 7.25 -5.60
C VAL A 37 -2.53 5.80 -5.31
N LEU A 38 -1.53 4.93 -5.13
CA LEU A 38 -1.74 3.49 -4.88
C LEU A 38 -2.42 3.20 -3.54
N LEU A 39 -2.27 4.04 -2.52
CA LEU A 39 -3.04 3.94 -1.26
C LEU A 39 -4.56 4.04 -1.51
N GLY A 40 -4.95 4.70 -2.60
CA GLY A 40 -6.33 4.82 -3.06
C GLY A 40 -6.85 3.60 -3.84
N ALA A 41 -6.02 2.60 -4.17
CA ALA A 41 -6.42 1.46 -5.00
C ALA A 41 -7.53 0.62 -4.33
N ARG A 42 -8.55 0.22 -5.10
CA ARG A 42 -9.69 -0.59 -4.64
C ARG A 42 -10.09 -1.56 -5.75
N GLY A 43 -10.79 -2.64 -5.39
CA GLY A 43 -11.23 -3.65 -6.36
C GLY A 43 -10.07 -4.21 -7.18
N GLU A 44 -10.26 -4.30 -8.50
CA GLU A 44 -9.27 -4.87 -9.42
C GLU A 44 -7.91 -4.15 -9.39
N ASP A 45 -7.89 -2.83 -9.17
CA ASP A 45 -6.64 -2.07 -9.03
C ASP A 45 -5.86 -2.50 -7.77
N LEU A 46 -6.56 -2.81 -6.68
CA LEU A 46 -5.93 -3.31 -5.46
C LEU A 46 -5.40 -4.73 -5.65
N ASP A 47 -6.14 -5.57 -6.37
CA ASP A 47 -5.71 -6.94 -6.68
C ASP A 47 -4.44 -6.95 -7.54
N ASP A 48 -4.36 -6.09 -8.56
CA ASP A 48 -3.14 -5.93 -9.39
C ASP A 48 -1.95 -5.40 -8.56
N LEU A 49 -2.19 -4.44 -7.68
CA LEU A 49 -1.18 -3.93 -6.76
C LEU A 49 -0.66 -5.05 -5.83
N MET A 50 -1.55 -5.84 -5.23
CA MET A 50 -1.19 -6.95 -4.35
C MET A 50 -0.43 -8.04 -5.10
N ALA A 51 -0.83 -8.36 -6.33
CA ALA A 51 -0.12 -9.32 -7.19
C ALA A 51 1.31 -8.86 -7.50
N SER A 52 1.47 -7.56 -7.79
CA SER A 52 2.78 -6.95 -8.02
C SER A 52 3.66 -6.96 -6.76
N ALA A 53 3.11 -6.60 -5.60
CA ALA A 53 3.83 -6.67 -4.32
C ALA A 53 4.25 -8.12 -3.96
N ALA A 54 3.37 -9.10 -4.22
CA ALA A 54 3.68 -10.50 -4.00
C ALA A 54 4.85 -10.99 -4.86
N ARG A 55 4.92 -10.56 -6.13
CA ARG A 55 6.07 -10.87 -7.00
C ARG A 55 7.38 -10.30 -6.45
N VAL A 56 7.41 -9.03 -6.04
CA VAL A 56 8.60 -8.40 -5.45
C VAL A 56 9.04 -9.15 -4.18
N ARG A 57 8.09 -9.44 -3.28
CA ARG A 57 8.37 -10.23 -2.06
C ARG A 57 8.95 -11.60 -2.39
N ASN A 58 8.35 -12.30 -3.34
CA ASN A 58 8.78 -13.65 -3.71
C ASN A 58 10.16 -13.64 -4.38
N ALA A 59 10.46 -12.66 -5.24
CA ALA A 59 11.79 -12.48 -5.83
C ALA A 59 12.85 -12.24 -4.75
N GLY A 60 12.60 -11.33 -3.81
CA GLY A 60 13.52 -11.09 -2.70
C GLY A 60 13.74 -12.32 -1.81
N LEU A 61 12.71 -13.15 -1.61
CA LEU A 61 12.85 -14.42 -0.91
C LEU A 61 13.67 -15.45 -1.71
N GLN A 62 13.52 -15.50 -3.03
CA GLN A 62 14.33 -16.36 -3.89
C GLN A 62 15.80 -15.93 -3.85
N ASP A 63 16.08 -14.64 -4.01
CA ASP A 63 17.44 -14.09 -3.97
C ASP A 63 18.11 -14.33 -2.61
N ALA A 64 17.34 -14.28 -1.53
CA ALA A 64 17.82 -14.58 -0.17
C ALA A 64 17.95 -16.10 0.13
N GLY A 65 17.68 -16.99 -0.83
CA GLY A 65 17.71 -18.44 -0.63
C GLY A 65 16.61 -18.98 0.29
N ARG A 66 15.50 -18.26 0.40
CA ARG A 66 14.37 -18.54 1.31
C ARG A 66 13.02 -18.65 0.57
N PRO A 67 12.92 -19.39 -0.55
CA PRO A 67 11.69 -19.46 -1.33
C PRO A 67 10.53 -20.02 -0.49
N GLY A 68 9.36 -19.38 -0.56
CA GLY A 68 8.17 -19.81 0.17
C GLY A 68 8.22 -19.60 1.70
N VAL A 69 9.28 -19.00 2.24
CA VAL A 69 9.40 -18.79 3.69
C VAL A 69 8.56 -17.59 4.13
N ILE A 70 7.57 -17.87 4.99
CA ILE A 70 6.83 -16.86 5.74
C ILE A 70 7.42 -16.79 7.14
N THR A 71 7.93 -15.63 7.54
CA THR A 71 8.45 -15.43 8.90
C THR A 71 7.35 -14.89 9.79
N TYR A 72 7.05 -15.61 10.86
CA TYR A 72 6.18 -15.15 11.93
C TYR A 72 7.01 -14.97 13.20
N SER A 73 6.77 -13.89 13.93
CA SER A 73 7.41 -13.63 15.21
C SER A 73 6.35 -13.72 16.30
N LYS A 74 6.52 -14.63 17.28
CA LYS A 74 5.67 -14.72 18.46
C LYS A 74 5.97 -13.56 19.40
N LYS A 75 5.56 -12.34 19.02
CA LYS A 75 5.72 -11.14 19.83
C LYS A 75 4.64 -11.10 20.90
N VAL A 76 5.05 -11.05 22.16
CA VAL A 76 4.17 -10.72 23.28
C VAL A 76 4.37 -9.26 23.61
N PHE A 77 3.31 -8.48 23.54
CA PHE A 77 3.30 -7.13 24.09
C PHE A 77 3.03 -7.22 25.59
N ILE A 78 3.99 -6.79 26.42
CA ILE A 78 3.83 -6.70 27.87
C ILE A 78 3.61 -5.22 28.21
N PRO A 79 2.37 -4.76 28.45
CA PRO A 79 2.14 -3.39 28.89
C PRO A 79 2.73 -3.20 30.29
N LEU A 80 3.85 -2.47 30.39
CA LEU A 80 4.50 -2.19 31.67
C LEU A 80 3.79 -1.11 32.48
N THR A 81 3.04 -0.23 31.81
CA THR A 81 2.25 0.84 32.44
C THR A 81 0.97 1.12 31.64
N ARG A 82 -0.03 1.73 32.30
CA ARG A 82 -1.22 2.32 31.66
C ARG A 82 -1.17 3.84 31.78
N LEU A 83 -0.03 4.43 31.41
CA LEU A 83 0.23 5.86 31.54
C LEU A 83 -0.23 6.58 30.26
N TRP A 84 -1.54 6.56 30.00
CA TRP A 84 -2.20 7.44 29.03
C TRP A 84 -3.55 7.83 29.66
N ASP A 85 -3.58 9.02 30.25
CA ASP A 85 -4.80 9.68 30.71
C ASP A 85 -4.98 10.93 29.86
N GLU A 86 -6.02 10.95 29.03
CA GLU A 86 -6.37 12.09 28.15
C GLU A 86 -7.12 13.18 28.94
N ASP A 87 -7.52 12.95 30.21
CA ASP A 87 -8.32 13.87 31.02
C ASP A 87 -7.49 14.83 31.90
N PHE A 88 -6.18 14.97 31.68
CA PHE A 88 -5.31 15.82 32.53
C PHE A 88 -5.29 17.32 32.17
N LEU A 89 -6.07 17.78 31.18
CA LEU A 89 -6.21 19.20 30.85
C LEU A 89 -7.70 19.59 30.71
N GLY A 90 -8.39 19.61 31.85
CA GLY A 90 -9.61 20.42 32.05
C GLY A 90 -9.28 21.80 32.57
#